data_AF-A0A8H6B7E3-F1
#
_entry.id   AF-A0A8H6B7E3-F1
#
_cell.length_a   1.000
_cell.length_b   1.000
_cell.length_c   1.000
_cell.angle_alpha   90.00
_cell.angle_beta   90.00
_cell.angle_gamma   90.00
#
_symmetry.space_group_name_H-M   'P 1'
#
loop_
_entity.id
_entity.type
_entity.pdbx_description
1 polymer ?
#
loop_
_entity_poly.entity_id
_entity_poly.type
_entity_poly.pdbx_seq_one_letter_code
_entity_poly.pdbx_strand_id
1 'polypeptide(L)'
;MNVRWFKPYLKQDAIYPKEPPHTDLEVRDRLSEIIGIAGIDYDKKTYDVYWQDCDPEHASTIPMTYFDLLDAVHQNNLFENLKMIRDAQKYLTDPPTTNEVGSPPEGYTDRQ
;
A
#
# COMPACT_ATOMS: atom_id res chain seq x y z
N MET A 1 22.36 -12.84 -23.05
CA MET A 1 21.44 -13.18 -21.94
C MET A 1 20.80 -14.52 -22.25
N ASN A 2 20.97 -15.53 -21.38
CA ASN A 2 20.57 -16.92 -21.67
C ASN A 2 19.17 -17.18 -21.09
N VAL A 3 18.14 -16.96 -21.91
CA VAL A 3 16.71 -17.06 -21.55
C VAL A 3 16.26 -18.47 -21.15
N ARG A 4 17.07 -19.51 -21.39
CA ARG A 4 16.75 -20.91 -21.10
C ARG A 4 16.60 -21.26 -19.62
N TRP A 5 17.09 -20.43 -18.70
CA TRP A 5 17.06 -20.71 -17.24
C TRP A 5 16.07 -19.84 -16.46
N PHE A 6 15.30 -18.98 -17.13
CA PHE A 6 14.20 -18.31 -16.46
C PHE A 6 13.10 -19.32 -16.20
N LYS A 7 12.77 -19.51 -14.92
CA LYS A 7 11.53 -20.22 -14.58
C LYS A 7 10.37 -19.45 -15.22
N PRO A 8 9.40 -20.13 -15.87
CA PRO A 8 8.22 -19.46 -16.37
C PRO A 8 7.51 -18.79 -15.18
N TYR A 9 7.11 -17.55 -15.38
CA TYR A 9 6.28 -16.84 -14.41
C TYR A 9 4.97 -17.62 -14.23
N LEU A 10 4.70 -18.06 -13.01
CA LEU A 10 3.46 -18.73 -12.64
C LEU A 10 2.55 -17.67 -12.03
N LYS A 11 1.60 -17.18 -12.84
CA LYS A 11 0.62 -16.21 -12.39
C LYS A 11 -0.27 -16.82 -11.31
N GLN A 12 -0.40 -16.14 -10.18
CA GLN A 12 -1.21 -16.58 -9.05
C GLN A 12 -2.68 -16.16 -9.21
N ASP A 13 -3.32 -16.56 -10.32
CA ASP A 13 -4.70 -16.16 -10.67
C ASP A 13 -5.73 -16.55 -9.60
N ALA A 14 -5.44 -17.56 -8.80
CA ALA A 14 -6.33 -18.01 -7.73
C ALA A 14 -6.32 -17.11 -6.48
N ILE A 15 -5.25 -16.33 -6.28
CA ILE A 15 -5.08 -15.47 -5.09
C ILE A 15 -5.44 -14.03 -5.43
N TYR A 16 -5.03 -13.54 -6.60
CA TYR A 16 -5.29 -12.19 -7.08
C TYR A 16 -6.04 -12.27 -8.42
N PRO A 17 -7.39 -12.27 -8.38
CA PRO A 17 -8.20 -12.50 -9.58
C PRO A 17 -8.22 -11.30 -10.53
N LYS A 18 -7.86 -10.09 -10.06
CA LYS A 18 -7.88 -8.87 -10.87
C LYS A 18 -6.47 -8.45 -11.26
N GLU A 19 -6.37 -7.82 -12.42
CA GLU A 19 -5.17 -7.10 -12.84
C GLU A 19 -5.36 -5.59 -12.62
N PRO A 20 -4.28 -4.84 -12.35
CA PRO A 20 -4.30 -3.38 -12.37
C PRO A 20 -4.81 -2.85 -13.72
N PRO A 21 -5.50 -1.71 -13.75
CA PRO A 21 -5.93 -1.08 -14.99
C PRO A 21 -4.72 -0.66 -15.84
N HIS A 22 -4.83 -0.87 -17.15
CA HIS A 22 -3.75 -0.61 -18.10
C HIS A 22 -3.99 0.66 -18.92
N THR A 23 -5.26 1.06 -19.07
CA THR A 23 -5.66 2.22 -19.87
C THR A 23 -6.25 3.34 -19.02
N ASP A 24 -6.14 4.58 -19.48
CA ASP A 24 -6.71 5.75 -18.78
C ASP A 24 -8.22 5.63 -18.51
N LEU A 25 -8.96 4.99 -19.43
CA LEU A 25 -10.40 4.78 -19.26
C LEU A 25 -10.69 3.80 -18.12
N GLU A 26 -9.96 2.69 -18.06
CA GLU A 26 -10.08 1.71 -16.97
C GLU A 26 -9.68 2.31 -15.63
N VAL A 27 -8.61 3.12 -15.61
CA VAL A 27 -8.16 3.81 -14.38
C VAL A 27 -9.29 4.68 -13.84
N ARG A 28 -9.94 5.47 -14.70
CA ARG A 28 -11.03 6.38 -14.30
C ARG A 28 -12.27 5.64 -13.82
N ASP A 29 -12.65 4.56 -14.50
CA ASP A 29 -13.82 3.76 -14.14
C ASP A 29 -13.62 3.02 -12.81
N ARG A 30 -12.38 2.62 -12.53
CA ARG A 30 -12.02 1.79 -11.36
C ARG A 30 -11.44 2.59 -10.19
N LEU A 31 -11.43 3.93 -10.21
CA LEU A 31 -10.79 4.74 -9.16
C LEU A 31 -11.22 4.34 -7.73
N SER A 32 -12.49 3.99 -7.55
CA SER A 32 -13.03 3.53 -6.25
C SER A 32 -12.43 2.22 -5.75
N GLU A 33 -11.76 1.45 -6.59
CA GLU A 33 -11.05 0.22 -6.22
C GLU A 33 -9.63 0.49 -5.69
N ILE A 34 -9.19 1.75 -5.63
CA ILE A 34 -7.89 2.09 -5.03
C ILE A 34 -7.98 1.86 -3.52
N ILE A 35 -7.06 1.05 -2.98
CA ILE A 35 -7.04 0.67 -1.56
C ILE A 35 -5.91 1.31 -0.77
N GLY A 36 -4.88 1.84 -1.44
CA GLY A 36 -3.74 2.44 -0.77
C GLY A 36 -2.84 3.23 -1.71
N ILE A 37 -2.10 4.17 -1.14
CA ILE A 37 -1.07 4.94 -1.83
C ILE A 37 0.29 4.35 -1.43
N ALA A 38 1.02 3.85 -2.42
CA ALA A 38 2.37 3.32 -2.28
C ALA A 38 3.42 4.45 -2.24
N GLY A 39 3.19 5.52 -3.00
CA GLY A 39 4.16 6.60 -3.16
C GLY A 39 3.56 7.88 -3.72
N ILE A 40 4.24 8.99 -3.47
CA ILE A 40 3.90 10.30 -4.02
C ILE A 40 5.12 10.86 -4.73
N ASP A 41 4.96 11.21 -6.01
CA ASP A 41 5.94 11.98 -6.79
C ASP A 41 5.39 13.40 -7.01
N TYR A 42 5.95 14.37 -6.27
CA TYR A 42 5.53 15.77 -6.34
C TYR A 42 6.01 16.48 -7.62
N ASP A 43 7.13 16.04 -8.20
CA ASP A 43 7.71 16.67 -9.39
C ASP A 43 6.85 16.34 -10.62
N LYS A 44 6.44 15.07 -10.74
CA LYS A 44 5.58 14.59 -11.82
C LYS A 44 4.10 14.73 -11.54
N LYS A 45 3.73 15.08 -10.29
CA LYS A 45 2.34 15.15 -9.82
C LYS A 45 1.59 13.84 -10.03
N THR A 46 2.18 12.75 -9.58
CA THR A 46 1.62 11.40 -9.70
C THR A 46 1.59 10.68 -8.35
N TYR A 47 0.62 9.78 -8.22
CA TYR A 47 0.52 8.84 -7.11
C TYR A 47 0.77 7.42 -7.62
N ASP A 48 1.56 6.66 -6.88
CA ASP A 48 1.63 5.21 -7.07
C ASP A 48 0.60 4.57 -6.13
N VAL A 49 -0.29 3.75 -6.70
CA VAL A 49 -1.46 3.22 -5.99
C VAL A 49 -1.59 1.71 -6.09
N TYR A 50 -2.17 1.12 -5.05
CA TYR A 50 -2.58 -0.27 -5.01
C TYR A 50 -4.06 -0.41 -5.30
N TRP A 51 -4.42 -1.49 -5.98
CA TRP A 51 -5.79 -1.79 -6.39
C TRP A 51 -6.34 -2.98 -5.60
N GLN A 52 -7.65 -2.96 -5.37
CA GLN A 52 -8.37 -4.05 -4.74
C GLN A 52 -8.25 -5.34 -5.55
N ASP A 53 -8.07 -6.46 -4.85
CA ASP A 53 -7.97 -7.82 -5.41
C ASP A 53 -6.89 -8.00 -6.49
N CYS A 54 -5.93 -7.06 -6.55
CA CYS A 54 -4.75 -7.13 -7.39
C CYS A 54 -3.54 -7.53 -6.55
N ASP A 55 -2.49 -7.99 -7.23
CA ASP A 55 -1.23 -8.34 -6.59
C ASP A 55 -0.62 -7.12 -5.86
N PRO A 56 -0.39 -7.19 -4.53
CA PRO A 56 0.14 -6.09 -3.75
C PRO A 56 1.59 -5.75 -4.08
N GLU A 57 2.32 -6.61 -4.80
CA GLU A 57 3.66 -6.27 -5.30
C GLU A 57 3.59 -5.36 -6.55
N HIS A 58 2.41 -5.18 -7.13
CA HIS A 58 2.19 -4.39 -8.34
C HIS A 58 1.41 -3.10 -8.05
N ALA A 59 2.15 -1.99 -7.92
CA ALA A 59 1.58 -0.65 -7.93
C ALA A 59 1.45 -0.13 -9.37
N SER A 60 0.48 0.74 -9.61
CA SER A 60 0.38 1.53 -10.85
C SER A 60 0.45 3.01 -10.56
N THR A 61 0.99 3.79 -11.49
CA THR A 61 1.05 5.25 -11.38
C THR A 61 -0.20 5.90 -11.97
N ILE A 62 -0.84 6.79 -11.20
CA ILE A 62 -1.96 7.63 -11.65
C ILE A 62 -1.64 9.12 -11.50
N PRO A 63 -2.18 10.01 -12.36
CA PRO A 63 -2.09 11.45 -12.16
C PRO A 63 -2.83 11.90 -10.89
N MET A 64 -2.31 12.92 -10.20
CA MET A 64 -3.00 13.55 -9.06
C MET A 64 -4.41 14.04 -9.43
N THR A 65 -4.61 14.49 -10.68
CA THR A 65 -5.91 14.97 -11.15
C THR A 65 -6.98 13.88 -11.18
N TYR A 66 -6.60 12.60 -11.31
CA TYR A 66 -7.54 11.49 -11.25
C TYR A 66 -7.92 11.16 -9.81
N PHE A 67 -6.95 11.29 -8.90
CA PHE A 67 -7.22 11.14 -7.46
C PHE A 67 -8.21 12.18 -6.96
N ASP A 68 -8.14 13.42 -7.47
CA ASP A 68 -9.07 14.50 -7.12
C ASP A 68 -10.53 14.21 -7.52
N LEU A 69 -10.78 13.23 -8.40
CA LEU A 69 -12.13 12.79 -8.80
C LEU A 69 -12.79 11.86 -7.77
N LEU A 70 -12.01 11.27 -6.86
CA LEU A 70 -12.54 10.47 -5.76
C LEU A 70 -13.36 11.34 -4.80
N ASP A 71 -14.32 10.74 -4.11
CA ASP A 71 -15.03 11.42 -3.04
C ASP A 71 -14.08 11.69 -1.84
N ALA A 72 -14.40 12.74 -1.09
CA ALA A 72 -13.56 13.20 0.01
C ALA A 72 -13.35 12.12 1.10
N VAL A 73 -14.31 11.20 1.28
CA VAL A 73 -14.18 10.13 2.27
C VAL A 73 -13.12 9.13 1.82
N HIS A 74 -13.17 8.65 0.58
CA HIS A 74 -12.13 7.77 0.03
C HIS A 74 -10.75 8.43 0.02
N GLN A 75 -10.65 9.70 -0.37
CA GLN A 75 -9.38 10.42 -0.34
C GLN A 75 -8.78 10.46 1.08
N ASN A 76 -9.60 10.80 2.08
CA ASN A 76 -9.14 10.85 3.47
C ASN A 76 -8.67 9.48 3.96
N ASN A 77 -9.41 8.42 3.66
CA ASN A 77 -9.04 7.05 4.03
C ASN A 77 -7.68 6.65 3.43
N LEU A 78 -7.44 6.98 2.16
CA LEU A 78 -6.19 6.69 1.48
C LEU A 78 -5.01 7.48 2.07
N PHE A 79 -5.24 8.75 2.46
CA PHE A 79 -4.22 9.53 3.15
C PHE A 79 -3.94 9.06 4.58
N GLU A 80 -4.94 8.58 5.30
CA GLU A 80 -4.72 7.97 6.62
C GLU A 80 -3.91 6.69 6.49
N ASN A 81 -4.21 5.84 5.51
CA ASN A 81 -3.43 4.65 5.20
C ASN A 81 -1.96 5.01 4.92
N LEU A 82 -1.71 6.03 4.09
CA LEU A 82 -0.36 6.51 3.81
C LEU A 82 0.38 7.02 5.06
N LYS A 83 -0.31 7.76 5.93
CA LYS A 83 0.27 8.24 7.20
C LYS A 83 0.69 7.07 8.08
N MET A 84 -0.15 6.05 8.21
CA MET A 84 0.17 4.85 8.99
C MET A 84 1.42 4.13 8.46
N ILE A 85 1.54 3.98 7.13
CA ILE A 85 2.72 3.38 6.50
C ILE A 85 3.97 4.22 6.78
N ARG A 86 3.86 5.55 6.63
CA ARG A 86 4.98 6.46 6.90
C ARG A 86 5.43 6.38 8.34
N ASP A 87 4.51 6.31 9.29
CA ASP A 87 4.85 6.22 10.70
C ASP A 87 5.46 4.86 11.04
N ALA A 88 4.91 3.77 10.50
CA ALA A 88 5.52 2.43 10.61
C ALA A 88 6.95 2.39 10.06
N GLN A 89 7.23 3.05 8.94
CA GLN A 89 8.59 3.15 8.40
C GLN A 89 9.54 3.87 9.35
N LYS A 90 9.11 4.96 10.01
CA LYS A 90 9.93 5.66 11.01
C LYS A 90 10.32 4.73 12.17
N TYR A 91 9.38 3.91 12.66
CA TYR A 91 9.68 2.93 13.72
C TYR A 91 10.72 1.89 13.31
N LEU A 92 10.78 1.54 12.02
CA LEU A 92 11.77 0.59 11.50
C LEU A 92 13.15 1.23 11.30
N THR A 93 13.20 2.52 10.91
CA THR A 93 14.46 3.22 10.66
C THR A 93 15.10 3.77 11.93
N ASP A 94 14.29 4.27 12.85
CA ASP A 94 14.69 4.80 14.15
C ASP A 94 13.88 4.10 15.25
N PRO A 95 14.23 2.85 15.61
CA PRO A 95 13.53 2.16 16.68
C PRO A 95 13.68 2.99 17.97
N PRO A 96 12.59 3.21 18.73
CA PRO A 96 12.66 3.98 19.95
C PRO A 96 13.71 3.36 20.89
N THR A 97 14.77 4.12 21.19
CA THR A 97 15.77 3.75 22.19
C THR A 97 15.19 3.97 23.58
N THR A 98 14.20 3.20 23.97
CA THR A 98 13.76 3.15 25.35
C THR A 98 13.22 1.77 25.67
N ASN A 99 13.95 1.10 26.57
CA ASN A 99 13.48 0.00 27.39
C ASN A 99 12.34 0.48 28.32
N GLU A 100 11.24 0.96 27.76
CA GLU A 100 9.99 1.17 28.48
C GLU A 100 9.08 -0.01 28.15
N VAL A 101 9.55 -1.20 28.53
CA VAL A 101 8.63 -2.29 28.84
C VAL A 101 7.80 -1.75 30.00
N GLY A 102 6.62 -1.23 29.69
CA GLY A 102 5.70 -0.73 30.68
C GLY A 102 5.59 -1.78 31.78
N SER A 103 5.90 -1.38 33.02
CA SER A 103 5.76 -2.26 34.17
C SER A 103 4.37 -2.91 34.11
N PRO A 104 4.27 -4.23 34.30
CA PRO A 104 2.98 -4.90 34.28
C PRO A 104 2.01 -4.18 35.23
N PRO A 105 0.73 -4.02 34.86
CA PRO A 105 -0.26 -3.43 35.75
C PRO A 105 -0.24 -4.15 37.10
N GLU A 106 -0.36 -3.42 38.21
CA GLU A 106 -0.40 -3.99 39.56
C GLU A 106 -1.45 -5.11 39.62
N GLY A 107 -0.99 -6.34 39.90
CA GLY A 107 -1.85 -7.53 40.01
C GLY A 107 -1.53 -8.69 39.06
N TYR A 108 -0.61 -8.54 38.11
CA TYR A 108 -0.11 -9.69 37.35
C TYR A 108 0.92 -10.47 38.18
N THR A 109 0.52 -11.61 38.73
CA THR A 109 1.44 -12.63 39.23
C THR A 109 1.69 -13.67 38.14
N ASP A 110 2.96 -13.90 37.82
CA ASP A 110 3.38 -15.02 36.99
C ASP A 110 2.94 -16.31 37.69
N ARG A 111 1.99 -17.02 37.07
CA ARG A 111 1.62 -18.36 37.50
C ARG A 111 2.79 -19.29 37.16
N GLN A 112 3.48 -19.76 38.19
CA GLN A 112 4.48 -20.83 38.11
C GLN A 112 3.85 -22.16 37.67
#